data_AF-A0A0K6IRS7-F1
#
_entry.id   AF-A0A0K6IRS7-F1
#
_cell.length_a   1.000
_cell.length_b   1.000
_cell.length_c   1.000
_cell.angle_alpha   90.00
_cell.angle_beta   90.00
_cell.angle_gamma   90.00
#
_symmetry.space_group_name_H-M   'P 1'
#
loop_
_entity.id
_entity.type
_entity.pdbx_description
1 polymer ?
#
loop_
_entity_poly.entity_id
_entity_poly.type
_entity_poly.pdbx_seq_one_letter_code
_entity_poly.pdbx_strand_id
1 'polypeptide(L)'
;MVQIWIATLIMAVVSVVGVIKFDIPIWFAVLVWCVCASNGVIAMVSHRKFFQRNQAGQTSAPQGKATTPYSRIAANVSSTASKMAIGSAEVSYAVDSLTRSIQTVEDHSQQISQATSDLSSTGEQVSNHIVMVNGTMEQTAQAASQSEYKLREGAERIAALAKAVNSAAEQLERLKQSADDIETITDVIKGVSEQTNLLALNAAIEAARAGEQGRGFAVVADEVRTLAGKSAEASQQIADMLNEVRNNTLRTRDDMAQVTEQSQLLEQELGDVTKIFLQITQDVRNASTSMEEIKQSSLGFQSTSLQINSSIDDISVSLATLSQRSKELSHQAGGLSQGAESVFLTLDGIPHDSFFKDTLAEGRQAADQIGKLFESWIDQGKISLDALFDQTYTPISNTNPTKYSTAYDQLTDQFLPDIQEPILERHRHILYAGAVDRKGYFPTHNRRYTKPLTGDYDKDLVNNRTKRIFSDPTGSRCGAHTDSFLMQTYKRDTGDILHDLSIPIYVKGKHWGGFRIGFQASY
;
A
#
# COMPACT_ATOMS: atom_id res chain seq x y z
N MET A 1 -47.82 2.71 17.94
CA MET A 1 -48.41 2.54 19.28
C MET A 1 -47.75 1.38 20.04
N VAL A 2 -47.80 0.14 19.54
CA VAL A 2 -47.25 -1.05 20.23
C VAL A 2 -45.76 -0.89 20.62
N GLN A 3 -44.92 -0.35 19.73
CA GLN A 3 -43.48 -0.16 20.02
C GLN A 3 -43.18 0.85 21.14
N ILE A 4 -43.98 1.92 21.30
CA ILE A 4 -43.79 2.94 22.34
C ILE A 4 -44.20 2.39 23.71
N TRP A 5 -45.26 1.58 23.76
CA TRP A 5 -45.70 0.90 24.97
C TRP A 5 -44.71 -0.20 25.40
N ILE A 6 -44.15 -0.94 24.45
CA ILE A 6 -43.08 -1.92 24.72
C ILE A 6 -41.85 -1.22 25.29
N ALA A 7 -41.38 -0.12 24.69
CA ALA A 7 -40.23 0.62 25.20
C ALA A 7 -40.49 1.18 26.62
N THR A 8 -41.70 1.66 26.88
CA THR A 8 -42.10 2.18 28.20
C THR A 8 -42.14 1.07 29.26
N LEU A 9 -42.66 -0.11 28.90
CA LEU A 9 -42.70 -1.29 29.77
C LEU A 9 -41.29 -1.80 30.09
N ILE A 10 -40.41 -1.86 29.08
CA ILE A 10 -39.01 -2.26 29.25
C ILE A 10 -38.28 -1.30 30.19
N MET A 11 -38.42 0.01 29.99
CA MET A 11 -37.79 1.01 30.87
C MET A 11 -38.33 0.96 32.30
N ALA A 12 -39.62 0.66 32.48
CA ALA A 12 -40.21 0.45 33.80
C ALA A 12 -39.59 -0.77 34.50
N VAL A 13 -39.46 -1.90 33.80
CA VAL A 13 -38.83 -3.12 34.34
C VAL A 13 -37.35 -2.89 34.66
N VAL A 14 -36.60 -2.23 33.78
CA VAL A 14 -35.18 -1.90 33.99
C VAL A 14 -35.00 -0.98 35.20
N SER A 15 -35.89 0.00 35.40
CA SER A 15 -35.82 0.88 36.57
C SER A 15 -36.06 0.15 37.89
N VAL A 16 -36.99 -0.81 37.92
CA VAL A 16 -37.30 -1.62 39.11
C VAL A 16 -36.15 -2.57 39.41
N VAL A 17 -35.57 -3.20 38.39
CA VAL A 17 -34.37 -4.03 38.54
C VAL A 17 -33.19 -3.20 39.03
N GLY A 18 -33.03 -1.98 38.52
CA GLY A 18 -32.02 -1.00 38.96
C GLY A 18 -32.09 -0.70 40.47
N VAL A 19 -33.29 -0.47 41.00
CA VAL A 19 -33.50 -0.23 42.44
C VAL A 19 -33.19 -1.47 43.28
N ILE A 20 -33.59 -2.66 42.82
CA ILE A 20 -33.46 -3.91 43.60
C ILE A 20 -32.04 -4.48 43.57
N LYS A 21 -31.34 -4.35 42.45
CA LYS A 21 -30.04 -5.02 42.22
C LYS A 21 -28.83 -4.10 42.36
N PHE A 22 -29.01 -2.78 42.23
CA PHE A 22 -27.89 -1.84 42.08
C PHE A 22 -27.96 -0.64 43.03
N ASP A 23 -28.77 -0.71 44.10
CA ASP A 23 -28.96 0.36 45.11
C ASP A 23 -29.25 1.74 44.49
N ILE A 24 -29.92 1.77 43.33
CA ILE A 24 -30.32 3.03 42.71
C ILE A 24 -31.38 3.70 43.59
N PRO A 25 -31.22 4.98 43.96
CA PRO A 25 -32.18 5.68 44.79
C PRO A 25 -33.58 5.67 44.17
N ILE A 26 -34.60 5.40 44.99
CA ILE A 26 -36.01 5.28 44.55
C ILE A 26 -36.48 6.53 43.78
N TRP A 27 -36.00 7.72 44.15
CA TRP A 27 -36.35 8.96 43.45
C TRP A 27 -35.95 8.97 41.97
N PHE A 28 -34.87 8.28 41.61
CA PHE A 28 -34.40 8.18 40.23
C PHE A 28 -35.33 7.30 39.39
N ALA A 29 -35.82 6.18 39.93
CA ALA A 29 -36.81 5.35 39.27
C ALA A 29 -38.15 6.09 39.07
N VAL A 30 -38.58 6.86 40.07
CA VAL A 30 -39.78 7.72 39.96
C VAL A 30 -39.62 8.78 38.87
N LEU A 31 -38.43 9.40 38.76
CA LEU A 31 -38.14 10.38 37.72
C LEU A 31 -38.20 9.78 36.31
N VAL A 32 -37.62 8.59 36.12
CA VAL A 32 -37.69 7.84 34.85
C VAL A 32 -39.14 7.52 34.49
N TRP A 33 -39.95 7.11 35.46
CA TRP A 33 -41.38 6.86 35.25
C TRP A 33 -42.16 8.12 34.85
N CYS A 34 -41.90 9.25 35.50
CA CYS A 34 -42.53 10.52 35.15
C CYS A 34 -42.19 10.96 33.72
N VAL A 35 -40.93 10.80 33.28
CA VAL A 35 -40.49 11.12 31.91
C VAL A 35 -41.11 10.18 30.87
N CYS A 36 -41.20 8.89 31.18
CA CYS A 36 -41.86 7.93 30.30
C CYS A 36 -43.37 8.19 30.19
N ALA A 37 -44.04 8.51 31.32
CA ALA A 37 -45.45 8.86 31.35
C ALA A 37 -45.73 10.16 30.57
N SER A 38 -44.88 11.19 30.72
CA SER A 38 -45.04 12.44 29.96
C SER A 38 -44.85 12.21 28.46
N ASN A 39 -43.89 11.38 28.05
CA ASN A 39 -43.70 11.01 26.64
C ASN A 39 -44.87 10.18 26.09
N GLY A 40 -45.44 9.28 26.90
CA GLY A 40 -46.65 8.52 26.55
C GLY A 40 -47.87 9.43 26.36
N VAL A 41 -48.05 10.43 27.23
CA VAL A 41 -49.13 11.43 27.11
C VAL A 41 -48.91 12.35 25.89
N ILE A 42 -47.67 12.79 25.63
CA ILE A 42 -47.34 13.59 24.44
C ILE A 42 -47.61 12.80 23.16
N ALA A 43 -47.24 11.51 23.12
CA ALA A 43 -47.55 10.62 22.01
C ALA A 43 -49.06 10.40 21.83
N MET A 44 -49.82 10.32 22.92
CA MET A 44 -51.28 10.17 22.87
C MET A 44 -51.97 11.46 22.40
N VAL A 45 -51.50 12.63 22.85
CA VAL A 45 -52.05 13.94 22.44
C VAL A 45 -51.67 14.28 21.00
N SER A 46 -50.44 13.98 20.56
CA SER A 46 -50.02 14.14 19.17
C SER A 46 -50.79 13.20 18.25
N HIS A 47 -51.06 11.96 18.69
CA HIS A 47 -51.88 11.02 17.95
C HIS A 47 -53.37 11.43 17.90
N ARG A 48 -53.92 11.97 18.99
CA ARG A 48 -55.29 12.52 19.02
C ARG A 48 -55.42 13.73 18.10
N LYS A 49 -54.41 14.62 18.05
CA LYS A 49 -54.36 15.72 17.06
C LYS A 49 -54.19 15.20 15.63
N PHE A 50 -53.40 14.15 15.40
CA PHE A 50 -53.26 13.51 14.08
C PHE A 50 -54.58 12.87 13.62
N PHE A 51 -55.31 12.19 14.51
CA PHE A 51 -56.62 11.59 14.19
C PHE A 51 -57.75 12.61 14.09
N GLN A 52 -57.77 13.67 14.91
CA GLN A 52 -58.74 14.77 14.73
C GLN A 52 -58.48 15.57 13.45
N ARG A 53 -57.21 15.71 13.03
CA ARG A 53 -56.87 16.33 11.74
C ARG A 53 -57.23 15.42 10.55
N ASN A 54 -57.15 14.10 10.71
CA ASN A 54 -57.61 13.14 9.70
C ASN A 54 -59.15 12.96 9.67
N GLN A 55 -59.87 13.12 10.80
CA GLN A 55 -61.34 13.08 10.84
C GLN A 55 -61.99 14.41 10.41
N ALA A 56 -61.36 15.56 10.70
CA ALA A 56 -61.79 16.85 10.14
C ALA A 56 -61.40 17.03 8.65
N GLY A 57 -60.51 16.18 8.13
CA GLY A 57 -60.15 16.11 6.71
C GLY A 57 -61.05 15.19 5.86
N GLN A 58 -62.06 14.53 6.45
CA GLN A 58 -62.92 13.57 5.74
C GLN A 58 -64.42 13.93 5.70
N THR A 59 -64.80 15.17 5.99
CA THR A 59 -66.16 15.67 5.72
C THR A 59 -66.16 16.99 4.97
N SER A 60 -65.49 17.00 3.82
CA SER A 60 -65.97 17.77 2.68
C SER A 60 -65.74 16.92 1.44
N ALA A 61 -66.76 16.13 1.09
CA ALA A 61 -66.82 15.54 -0.24
C ALA A 61 -66.77 16.70 -1.25
N PRO A 62 -65.83 16.74 -2.21
CA PRO A 62 -66.04 17.54 -3.39
C PRO A 62 -67.17 16.86 -4.16
N GLN A 63 -68.34 17.48 -4.14
CA GLN A 63 -69.34 17.24 -5.16
C GLN A 63 -68.71 17.49 -6.54
N GLY A 64 -68.71 16.48 -7.40
CA GLY A 64 -68.69 16.65 -8.85
C GLY A 64 -67.43 16.25 -9.61
N LYS A 65 -67.34 14.98 -9.99
CA LYS A 65 -67.51 14.51 -11.38
C LYS A 65 -67.38 12.98 -11.41
N ALA A 66 -68.34 12.30 -12.04
CA ALA A 66 -68.24 10.87 -12.28
C ALA A 66 -66.99 10.59 -13.14
N THR A 67 -65.91 10.10 -12.51
CA THR A 67 -64.73 9.59 -13.21
C THR A 67 -65.17 8.36 -13.98
N THR A 68 -65.24 8.47 -15.31
CA THR A 68 -65.56 7.35 -16.19
C THR A 68 -64.57 6.20 -15.95
N PRO A 69 -64.95 4.93 -16.17
CA PRO A 69 -64.01 3.80 -16.05
C PRO A 69 -62.69 4.03 -16.81
N TYR A 70 -62.75 4.71 -17.96
CA TYR A 70 -61.60 5.11 -18.77
C TYR A 70 -60.63 6.07 -18.04
N SER A 71 -61.13 7.04 -17.28
CA SER A 71 -60.28 7.98 -16.52
C SER A 71 -59.46 7.29 -15.42
N ARG A 72 -60.03 6.26 -14.77
CA ARG A 72 -59.30 5.46 -13.76
C ARG A 72 -58.23 4.57 -14.40
N ILE A 73 -58.52 3.98 -15.55
CA ILE A 73 -57.54 3.19 -16.31
C ILE A 73 -56.38 4.08 -16.75
N ALA A 74 -56.66 5.25 -17.32
CA ALA A 74 -55.64 6.21 -17.74
C ALA A 74 -54.75 6.67 -16.57
N ALA A 75 -55.33 6.97 -15.40
CA ALA A 75 -54.56 7.32 -14.20
C ALA A 75 -53.61 6.18 -13.76
N ASN A 76 -54.09 4.93 -13.77
CA ASN A 76 -53.26 3.76 -13.42
C ASN A 76 -52.14 3.51 -14.45
N VAL A 77 -52.44 3.66 -15.74
CA VAL A 77 -51.45 3.54 -16.82
C VAL A 77 -50.39 4.64 -16.69
N SER A 78 -50.79 5.89 -16.43
CA SER A 78 -49.87 7.00 -16.17
C SER A 78 -48.96 6.74 -14.96
N SER A 79 -49.52 6.24 -13.85
CA SER A 79 -48.70 5.91 -12.66
C SER A 79 -47.71 4.78 -12.95
N THR A 80 -48.12 3.77 -13.72
CA THR A 80 -47.26 2.66 -14.12
C THR A 80 -46.14 3.13 -15.06
N ALA A 81 -46.45 4.00 -16.02
CA ALA A 81 -45.46 4.63 -16.90
C ALA A 81 -44.44 5.46 -16.12
N SER A 82 -44.85 6.20 -15.09
CA SER A 82 -43.93 6.91 -14.20
C SER A 82 -42.99 5.97 -13.47
N LYS A 83 -43.52 4.91 -12.84
CA LYS A 83 -42.66 3.90 -12.18
C LYS A 83 -41.67 3.25 -13.15
N MET A 84 -42.10 3.00 -14.39
CA MET A 84 -41.24 2.47 -15.45
C MET A 84 -40.14 3.45 -15.85
N ALA A 85 -40.46 4.74 -16.00
CA ALA A 85 -39.48 5.79 -16.32
C ALA A 85 -38.46 6.00 -15.19
N ILE A 86 -38.92 5.99 -13.93
CA ILE A 86 -38.07 6.08 -12.74
C ILE A 86 -37.12 4.87 -12.69
N GLY A 87 -37.64 3.65 -12.82
CA GLY A 87 -36.83 2.43 -12.81
C GLY A 87 -35.82 2.39 -13.96
N SER A 88 -36.20 2.87 -15.15
CA SER A 88 -35.28 3.02 -16.29
C SER A 88 -34.13 4.00 -15.99
N ALA A 89 -34.44 5.15 -15.37
CA ALA A 89 -33.43 6.13 -14.98
C ALA A 89 -32.45 5.56 -13.93
N GLU A 90 -32.94 4.75 -12.98
CA GLU A 90 -32.10 4.05 -12.00
C GLU A 90 -31.17 3.03 -12.66
N VAL A 91 -31.70 2.23 -13.57
CA VAL A 91 -30.91 1.23 -14.31
C VAL A 91 -29.84 1.91 -15.16
N SER A 92 -30.18 3.00 -15.86
CA SER A 92 -29.23 3.73 -16.71
C SER A 92 -28.05 4.27 -15.88
N TYR A 93 -28.34 4.87 -14.73
CA TYR A 93 -27.30 5.36 -13.81
C TYR A 93 -26.43 4.22 -13.25
N ALA A 94 -27.05 3.09 -12.87
CA ALA A 94 -26.33 1.92 -12.40
C ALA A 94 -25.41 1.34 -13.49
N VAL A 95 -25.86 1.35 -14.74
CA VAL A 95 -25.07 0.94 -15.91
C VAL A 95 -23.86 1.85 -16.12
N ASP A 96 -24.01 3.17 -16.06
CA ASP A 96 -22.88 4.10 -16.19
C ASP A 96 -21.83 3.88 -15.10
N SER A 97 -22.28 3.65 -13.86
CA SER A 97 -21.40 3.31 -12.74
C SER A 97 -20.68 1.98 -12.95
N LEU A 98 -21.39 0.99 -13.52
CA LEU A 98 -20.84 -0.31 -13.86
C LEU A 98 -19.76 -0.18 -14.95
N THR A 99 -20.01 0.60 -16.01
CA THR A 99 -19.03 0.85 -17.08
C THR A 99 -17.73 1.46 -16.54
N ARG A 100 -17.82 2.44 -15.63
CA ARG A 100 -16.63 3.01 -14.97
C ARG A 100 -15.88 1.96 -14.16
N SER A 101 -16.62 1.13 -13.42
CA SER A 101 -16.03 0.06 -12.60
C SER A 101 -15.32 -0.99 -13.46
N ILE A 102 -15.88 -1.34 -14.63
CA ILE A 102 -15.25 -2.25 -15.60
C ILE A 102 -13.89 -1.69 -16.04
N GLN A 103 -13.82 -0.41 -16.40
CA GLN A 103 -12.56 0.23 -16.82
C GLN A 103 -11.51 0.16 -15.70
N THR A 104 -11.90 0.47 -14.46
CA THR A 104 -10.97 0.37 -13.32
C THR A 104 -10.43 -1.04 -13.12
N VAL A 105 -11.27 -2.07 -13.28
CA VAL A 105 -10.82 -3.47 -13.14
C VAL A 105 -9.94 -3.89 -14.32
N GLU A 106 -10.18 -3.38 -15.52
CA GLU A 106 -9.32 -3.58 -16.69
C GLU A 106 -7.91 -3.00 -16.45
N ASP A 107 -7.85 -1.75 -15.98
CA ASP A 107 -6.58 -1.07 -15.67
C ASP A 107 -5.80 -1.84 -14.58
N HIS A 108 -6.48 -2.28 -13.52
CA HIS A 108 -5.86 -3.09 -12.47
C HIS A 108 -5.39 -4.46 -12.99
N SER A 109 -6.17 -5.11 -13.86
CA SER A 109 -5.79 -6.40 -14.46
C SER A 109 -4.51 -6.28 -15.28
N GLN A 110 -4.35 -5.19 -16.05
CA GLN A 110 -3.14 -4.92 -16.81
C GLN A 110 -1.93 -4.70 -15.90
N GLN A 111 -2.08 -3.97 -14.80
CA GLN A 111 -1.02 -3.78 -13.81
C GLN A 111 -0.60 -5.10 -13.16
N ILE A 112 -1.56 -5.96 -12.80
CA ILE A 112 -1.28 -7.28 -12.24
C ILE A 112 -0.53 -8.16 -13.26
N SER A 113 -0.92 -8.12 -14.53
CA SER A 113 -0.23 -8.86 -15.59
C SER A 113 1.24 -8.42 -15.72
N GLN A 114 1.51 -7.12 -15.73
CA GLN A 114 2.88 -6.60 -15.77
C GLN A 114 3.69 -7.05 -14.55
N ALA A 115 3.15 -6.88 -13.34
CA ALA A 115 3.81 -7.30 -12.11
C ALA A 115 4.12 -8.81 -12.09
N THR A 116 3.24 -9.62 -12.68
CA THR A 116 3.41 -11.08 -12.79
C THR A 116 4.50 -11.45 -13.80
N SER A 117 4.64 -10.68 -14.88
CA SER A 117 5.75 -10.83 -15.84
C SER A 117 7.10 -10.51 -15.17
N ASP A 118 7.16 -9.40 -14.43
CA ASP A 118 8.36 -8.99 -13.69
C ASP A 118 8.74 -10.03 -12.62
N LEU A 119 7.74 -10.60 -11.94
CA LEU A 119 7.93 -11.67 -10.95
C LEU A 119 8.52 -12.94 -11.60
N SER A 120 8.05 -13.30 -12.80
CA SER A 120 8.58 -14.45 -13.54
C SER A 120 10.05 -14.25 -13.94
N SER A 121 10.39 -13.05 -14.43
CA SER A 121 11.78 -12.70 -14.75
C SER A 121 12.69 -12.71 -13.50
N THR A 122 12.18 -12.17 -12.38
CA THR A 122 12.90 -12.19 -11.10
C THR A 122 13.15 -13.63 -10.62
N GLY A 123 12.17 -14.54 -10.76
CA GLY A 123 12.33 -15.95 -10.42
C GLY A 123 13.41 -16.65 -11.25
N GLU A 124 13.53 -16.31 -12.54
CA GLU A 124 14.61 -16.81 -13.40
C GLU A 124 15.98 -16.29 -12.95
N GLN A 125 16.08 -14.99 -12.64
CA GLN A 125 17.31 -14.39 -12.11
C GLN A 125 17.75 -15.05 -10.79
N VAL A 126 16.81 -15.27 -9.88
CA VAL A 126 17.07 -15.99 -8.62
C VAL A 126 17.60 -17.40 -8.88
N SER A 127 17.01 -18.13 -9.83
CA SER A 127 17.51 -19.46 -10.21
C SER A 127 18.95 -19.42 -10.72
N ASN A 128 19.30 -18.43 -11.55
CA ASN A 128 20.67 -18.25 -12.03
C ASN A 128 21.64 -17.88 -10.91
N HIS A 129 21.22 -17.03 -9.96
CA HIS A 129 22.02 -16.70 -8.79
C HIS A 129 22.28 -17.91 -7.89
N ILE A 130 21.29 -18.78 -7.70
CA ILE A 130 21.45 -20.02 -6.93
C ILE A 130 22.54 -20.91 -7.55
N VAL A 131 22.57 -21.05 -8.87
CA VAL A 131 23.61 -21.82 -9.57
C VAL A 131 25.00 -21.23 -9.31
N MET A 132 25.15 -19.90 -9.39
CA MET A 132 26.44 -19.24 -9.14
C MET A 132 26.88 -19.37 -7.67
N VAL A 133 25.95 -19.22 -6.72
CA VAL A 133 26.26 -19.37 -5.29
C VAL A 133 26.66 -20.81 -4.99
N ASN A 134 25.94 -21.81 -5.48
CA ASN A 134 26.31 -23.21 -5.32
C ASN A 134 27.72 -23.51 -5.87
N GLY A 135 28.08 -22.96 -7.04
CA GLY A 135 29.43 -23.10 -7.58
C GLY A 135 30.51 -22.47 -6.68
N THR A 136 30.23 -21.30 -6.12
CA THR A 136 31.14 -20.63 -5.17
C THR A 136 31.28 -21.41 -3.86
N MET A 137 30.19 -22.02 -3.40
CA MET A 137 30.16 -22.85 -2.21
C MET A 137 30.96 -24.14 -2.38
N GLU A 138 30.86 -24.79 -3.54
CA GLU A 138 31.67 -25.96 -3.87
C GLU A 138 33.16 -25.62 -3.87
N GLN A 139 33.55 -24.51 -4.48
CA GLN A 139 34.93 -24.01 -4.45
C GLN A 139 35.39 -23.71 -3.02
N THR A 140 34.53 -23.14 -2.19
CA THR A 140 34.82 -22.83 -0.78
C THR A 140 35.02 -24.11 0.03
N ALA A 141 34.17 -25.12 -0.14
CA ALA A 141 34.33 -26.43 0.51
C ALA A 141 35.63 -27.11 0.09
N GLN A 142 35.98 -27.05 -1.20
CA GLN A 142 37.23 -27.61 -1.70
C GLN A 142 38.45 -26.90 -1.10
N ALA A 143 38.44 -25.56 -1.05
CA ALA A 143 39.52 -24.77 -0.45
C ALA A 143 39.65 -25.03 1.06
N ALA A 144 38.53 -25.18 1.77
CA ALA A 144 38.51 -25.50 3.19
C ALA A 144 39.12 -26.90 3.45
N SER A 145 38.72 -27.91 2.68
CA SER A 145 39.26 -29.27 2.80
C SER A 145 40.76 -29.34 2.45
N GLN A 146 41.21 -28.61 1.44
CA GLN A 146 42.64 -28.51 1.12
C GLN A 146 43.43 -27.82 2.24
N SER A 147 42.86 -26.80 2.86
CA SER A 147 43.48 -26.09 3.98
C SER A 147 43.57 -26.96 5.22
N GLU A 148 42.50 -27.71 5.55
CA GLU A 148 42.47 -28.71 6.61
C GLU A 148 43.61 -29.74 6.42
N TYR A 149 43.76 -30.29 5.21
CA TYR A 149 44.83 -31.24 4.89
C TYR A 149 46.23 -30.65 5.15
N LYS A 150 46.48 -29.42 4.66
CA LYS A 150 47.78 -28.74 4.86
C LYS A 150 48.05 -28.41 6.32
N LEU A 151 47.04 -28.04 7.09
CA LEU A 151 47.18 -27.77 8.53
C LEU A 151 47.53 -29.05 9.30
N ARG A 152 46.90 -30.18 8.96
CA ARG A 152 47.23 -31.47 9.56
C ARG A 152 48.67 -31.88 9.27
N GLU A 153 49.12 -31.71 8.02
CA GLU A 153 50.52 -31.94 7.64
C GLU A 153 51.48 -31.00 8.43
N GLY A 154 51.09 -29.73 8.60
CA GLY A 154 51.82 -28.77 9.43
C GLY A 154 51.96 -29.24 10.88
N ALA A 155 50.86 -29.72 11.48
CA ALA A 155 50.86 -30.22 12.86
C ALA A 155 51.77 -31.46 13.01
N GLU A 156 51.73 -32.39 12.05
CA GLU A 156 52.63 -33.56 12.03
C GLU A 156 54.11 -33.14 11.95
N ARG A 157 54.43 -32.12 11.15
CA ARG A 157 55.80 -31.57 11.05
C ARG A 157 56.26 -30.90 12.34
N ILE A 158 55.39 -30.17 13.04
CA ILE A 158 55.70 -29.55 14.34
C ILE A 158 55.91 -30.62 15.42
N ALA A 159 55.08 -31.66 15.46
CA ALA A 159 55.27 -32.79 16.37
C ALA A 159 56.63 -33.50 16.12
N ALA A 160 57.01 -33.67 14.84
CA ALA A 160 58.31 -34.23 14.48
C ALA A 160 59.48 -33.30 14.91
N LEU A 161 59.32 -31.98 14.76
CA LEU A 161 60.30 -30.99 15.21
C LEU A 161 60.50 -31.07 16.73
N ALA A 162 59.42 -31.09 17.51
CA ALA A 162 59.49 -31.21 18.97
C ALA A 162 60.24 -32.48 19.41
N LYS A 163 60.02 -33.60 18.71
CA LYS A 163 60.75 -34.85 18.97
C LYS A 163 62.25 -34.72 18.64
N ALA A 164 62.59 -34.08 17.53
CA ALA A 164 63.99 -33.86 17.13
C ALA A 164 64.74 -32.96 18.13
N VAL A 165 64.08 -31.88 18.59
CA VAL A 165 64.62 -30.95 19.60
C VAL A 165 64.85 -31.65 20.93
N ASN A 166 63.91 -32.47 21.40
CA ASN A 166 64.09 -33.26 22.62
C ASN A 166 65.27 -34.24 22.50
N SER A 167 65.43 -34.89 21.34
CA SER A 167 66.58 -35.77 21.11
C SER A 167 67.92 -35.02 21.07
N ALA A 168 67.94 -33.79 20.55
CA ALA A 168 69.13 -32.94 20.59
C ALA A 168 69.46 -32.51 22.03
N ALA A 169 68.46 -32.17 22.83
CA ALA A 169 68.64 -31.84 24.25
C ALA A 169 69.23 -33.01 25.05
N GLU A 170 68.79 -34.25 24.80
CA GLU A 170 69.39 -35.45 25.40
C GLU A 170 70.87 -35.64 25.02
N GLN A 171 71.23 -35.36 23.75
CA GLN A 171 72.62 -35.44 23.29
C GLN A 171 73.50 -34.37 23.94
N LEU A 172 72.97 -33.16 24.14
CA LEU A 172 73.68 -32.09 24.86
C LEU A 172 73.91 -32.44 26.33
N GLU A 173 72.95 -33.10 26.99
CA GLU A 173 73.16 -33.58 28.37
C GLU A 173 74.29 -34.62 28.45
N ARG A 174 74.38 -35.52 27.47
CA ARG A 174 75.50 -36.48 27.36
C ARG A 174 76.83 -35.76 27.11
N LEU A 175 76.85 -34.74 26.26
CA LEU A 175 78.05 -33.93 26.01
C LEU A 175 78.51 -33.22 27.28
N LYS A 176 77.57 -32.65 28.05
CA LYS A 176 77.86 -32.04 29.36
C LYS A 176 78.50 -33.06 30.30
N GLN A 177 77.93 -34.27 30.39
CA GLN A 177 78.48 -35.33 31.24
C GLN A 177 79.88 -35.74 30.79
N SER A 178 80.12 -35.90 29.48
CA SER A 178 81.46 -36.19 28.97
C SER A 178 82.46 -35.06 29.27
N ALA A 179 82.04 -33.80 29.21
CA ALA A 179 82.90 -32.67 29.59
C ALA A 179 83.26 -32.70 31.09
N ASP A 180 82.27 -32.97 31.97
CA ASP A 180 82.46 -33.11 33.42
C ASP A 180 83.41 -34.29 33.75
N ASP A 181 83.29 -35.41 33.02
CA ASP A 181 84.17 -36.57 33.19
C ASP A 181 85.62 -36.27 32.76
N ILE A 182 85.81 -35.54 31.65
CA ILE A 182 87.14 -35.13 31.18
C ILE A 182 87.76 -34.10 32.13
N GLU A 183 86.98 -33.18 32.70
CA GLU A 183 87.44 -32.22 33.70
C GLU A 183 88.06 -32.95 34.90
N THR A 184 87.36 -33.98 35.41
CA THR A 184 87.85 -34.82 36.51
C THR A 184 89.19 -35.49 36.18
N ILE A 185 89.36 -36.01 34.96
CA ILE A 185 90.62 -36.60 34.51
C ILE A 185 91.72 -35.53 34.40
N THR A 186 91.38 -34.36 33.88
CA THR A 186 92.29 -33.24 33.69
C THR A 186 92.82 -32.70 35.02
N ASP A 187 91.97 -32.65 36.05
CA ASP A 187 92.35 -32.32 37.42
C ASP A 187 93.34 -33.33 38.02
N VAL A 188 93.14 -34.62 37.77
CA VAL A 188 94.09 -35.67 38.18
C VAL A 188 95.45 -35.48 37.47
N ILE A 189 95.46 -35.21 36.17
CA ILE A 189 96.70 -34.97 35.40
C ILE A 189 97.42 -33.73 35.91
N LYS A 190 96.69 -32.65 36.20
CA LYS A 190 97.24 -31.44 36.79
C LYS A 190 97.89 -31.75 38.15
N GLY A 191 97.19 -32.48 39.02
CA GLY A 191 97.72 -32.93 40.31
C GLY A 191 98.98 -33.80 40.18
N VAL A 192 99.00 -34.74 39.24
CA VAL A 192 100.19 -35.58 38.94
C VAL A 192 101.34 -34.72 38.40
N SER A 193 101.06 -33.75 37.54
CA SER A 193 102.04 -32.83 36.98
C SER A 193 102.66 -31.95 38.08
N GLU A 194 101.85 -31.42 39.00
CA GLU A 194 102.30 -30.66 40.16
C GLU A 194 103.16 -31.51 41.12
N GLN A 195 102.74 -32.75 41.41
CA GLN A 195 103.53 -33.69 42.21
C GLN A 195 104.86 -34.05 41.53
N THR A 196 104.85 -34.29 40.22
CA THR A 196 106.05 -34.60 39.43
C THR A 196 107.01 -33.41 39.40
N ASN A 197 106.48 -32.20 39.27
CA ASN A 197 107.24 -30.96 39.34
C ASN A 197 107.93 -30.78 40.70
N LEU A 198 107.24 -31.10 41.81
CA LEU A 198 107.81 -31.09 43.16
C LEU A 198 108.87 -32.19 43.36
N LEU A 199 108.64 -33.40 42.85
CA LEU A 199 109.62 -34.50 42.88
C LEU A 199 110.88 -34.14 42.09
N ALA A 200 110.71 -33.60 40.88
CA ALA A 200 111.80 -33.14 40.03
C ALA A 200 112.59 -32.00 40.66
N LEU A 201 111.91 -31.06 41.33
CA LEU A 201 112.55 -30.00 42.10
C LEU A 201 113.41 -30.57 43.24
N ASN A 202 112.87 -31.52 44.02
CA ASN A 202 113.62 -32.18 45.08
C ASN A 202 114.84 -32.95 44.54
N ALA A 203 114.69 -33.63 43.40
CA ALA A 203 115.77 -34.34 42.73
C ALA A 203 116.85 -33.37 42.20
N ALA A 204 116.47 -32.23 41.63
CA ALA A 204 117.40 -31.20 41.17
C ALA A 204 118.19 -30.60 42.35
N ILE A 205 117.54 -30.37 43.49
CA ILE A 205 118.19 -29.91 44.73
C ILE A 205 119.23 -30.93 45.21
N GLU A 206 118.87 -32.22 45.28
CA GLU A 206 119.79 -33.26 45.77
C GLU A 206 120.93 -33.54 44.77
N ALA A 207 120.66 -33.45 43.47
CA ALA A 207 121.68 -33.53 42.42
C ALA A 207 122.69 -32.37 42.50
N ALA A 208 122.22 -31.15 42.77
CA ALA A 208 123.10 -30.00 43.03
C ALA A 208 123.96 -30.21 44.31
N ARG A 209 123.39 -30.89 45.32
CA ARG A 209 124.07 -31.22 46.58
C ARG A 209 125.20 -32.24 46.41
N ALA A 210 125.09 -33.15 45.44
CA ALA A 210 126.13 -34.12 45.09
C ALA A 210 127.31 -33.53 44.27
N GLY A 211 127.28 -32.24 43.94
CA GLY A 211 128.37 -31.55 43.24
C GLY A 211 128.61 -32.07 41.81
N GLU A 212 129.88 -32.20 41.40
CA GLU A 212 130.24 -32.63 40.03
C GLU A 212 129.72 -34.04 39.68
N GLN A 213 129.55 -34.94 40.66
CA GLN A 213 129.02 -36.29 40.44
C GLN A 213 127.50 -36.30 40.13
N GLY A 214 126.78 -35.21 40.49
CA GLY A 214 125.33 -35.07 40.29
C GLY A 214 124.91 -34.33 39.03
N ARG A 215 125.85 -33.78 38.24
CA ARG A 215 125.55 -32.92 37.07
C ARG A 215 124.61 -33.57 36.04
N GLY A 216 124.82 -34.85 35.73
CA GLY A 216 123.95 -35.58 34.80
C GLY A 216 122.51 -35.72 35.31
N PHE A 217 122.35 -35.96 36.61
CA PHE A 217 121.03 -36.06 37.25
C PHE A 217 120.32 -34.71 37.35
N ALA A 218 121.06 -33.63 37.59
CA ALA A 218 120.49 -32.28 37.65
C ALA A 218 119.84 -31.87 36.31
N VAL A 219 120.50 -32.17 35.17
CA VAL A 219 119.95 -31.88 33.83
C VAL A 219 118.66 -32.66 33.58
N VAL A 220 118.63 -33.95 33.93
CA VAL A 220 117.41 -34.77 33.79
C VAL A 220 116.30 -34.25 34.70
N ALA A 221 116.61 -33.87 35.94
CA ALA A 221 115.62 -33.33 36.88
C ALA A 221 115.02 -32.00 36.39
N ASP A 222 115.82 -31.09 35.84
CA ASP A 222 115.33 -29.83 35.26
C ASP A 222 114.47 -30.05 34.00
N GLU A 223 114.81 -31.03 33.16
CA GLU A 223 114.00 -31.40 32.00
C GLU A 223 112.65 -31.99 32.43
N VAL A 224 112.63 -32.89 33.43
CA VAL A 224 111.39 -33.43 34.00
C VAL A 224 110.54 -32.33 34.64
N ARG A 225 111.17 -31.37 35.34
CA ARG A 225 110.48 -30.22 35.92
C ARG A 225 109.82 -29.36 34.85
N THR A 226 110.54 -29.07 33.76
CA THR A 226 110.02 -28.32 32.62
C THR A 226 108.86 -29.05 31.94
N LEU A 227 108.97 -30.36 31.75
CA LEU A 227 107.92 -31.20 31.16
C LEU A 227 106.66 -31.23 32.04
N ALA A 228 106.84 -31.35 33.36
CA ALA A 228 105.75 -31.30 34.34
C ALA A 228 105.05 -29.93 34.35
N GLY A 229 105.80 -28.83 34.26
CA GLY A 229 105.23 -27.48 34.11
C GLY A 229 104.40 -27.31 32.85
N LYS A 230 104.92 -27.76 31.70
CA LYS A 230 104.18 -27.76 30.42
C LYS A 230 102.91 -28.63 30.47
N SER A 231 102.98 -29.76 31.17
CA SER A 231 101.84 -30.67 31.36
C SER A 231 100.74 -30.00 32.20
N ALA A 232 101.10 -29.31 33.28
CA ALA A 232 100.16 -28.55 34.10
C ALA A 232 99.51 -27.37 33.33
N GLU A 233 100.29 -26.65 32.52
CA GLU A 233 99.79 -25.58 31.67
C GLU A 233 98.81 -26.11 30.60
N ALA A 234 99.15 -27.22 29.94
CA ALA A 234 98.26 -27.88 28.98
C ALA A 234 96.97 -28.37 29.64
N SER A 235 97.04 -28.95 30.84
CA SER A 235 95.85 -29.32 31.62
C SER A 235 94.97 -28.12 31.95
N GLN A 236 95.55 -26.96 32.28
CA GLN A 236 94.78 -25.75 32.51
C GLN A 236 94.07 -25.26 31.24
N GLN A 237 94.72 -25.29 30.09
CA GLN A 237 94.10 -24.93 28.81
C GLN A 237 92.94 -25.86 28.45
N ILE A 238 93.06 -27.17 28.74
CA ILE A 238 91.97 -28.13 28.57
C ILE A 238 90.79 -27.78 29.49
N ALA A 239 91.05 -27.45 30.76
CA ALA A 239 90.01 -27.06 31.71
C ALA A 239 89.25 -25.80 31.25
N ASP A 240 89.96 -24.79 30.73
CA ASP A 240 89.33 -23.58 30.21
C ASP A 240 88.43 -23.88 28.99
N MET A 241 88.87 -24.77 28.09
CA MET A 241 88.09 -25.22 26.93
C MET A 241 86.84 -26.02 27.33
N LEU A 242 86.94 -26.87 28.36
CA LEU A 242 85.79 -27.62 28.90
C LEU A 242 84.76 -26.68 29.53
N ASN A 243 85.21 -25.64 30.22
CA ASN A 243 84.32 -24.60 30.75
C ASN A 243 83.57 -23.86 29.63
N GLU A 244 84.24 -23.56 28.52
CA GLU A 244 83.59 -22.98 27.34
C GLU A 244 82.55 -23.93 26.73
N VAL A 245 82.90 -25.22 26.55
CA VAL A 245 81.97 -26.25 26.07
C VAL A 245 80.75 -26.37 26.98
N ARG A 246 80.94 -26.33 28.30
CA ARG A 246 79.86 -26.38 29.29
C ARG A 246 78.91 -25.18 29.14
N ASN A 247 79.46 -23.97 29.08
CA ASN A 247 78.68 -22.75 28.92
C ASN A 247 77.89 -22.74 27.60
N ASN A 248 78.51 -23.16 26.51
CA ASN A 248 77.84 -23.27 25.20
C ASN A 248 76.74 -24.35 25.21
N THR A 249 76.97 -25.47 25.89
CA THR A 249 75.99 -26.55 26.04
C THR A 249 74.77 -26.08 26.84
N LEU A 250 74.97 -25.34 27.94
CA LEU A 250 73.89 -24.77 28.74
C LEU A 250 73.06 -23.77 27.92
N ARG A 251 73.71 -22.84 27.22
CA ARG A 251 73.00 -21.89 26.34
C ARG A 251 72.18 -22.58 25.26
N THR A 252 72.78 -23.57 24.59
CA THR A 252 72.08 -24.32 23.54
C THR A 252 70.90 -25.09 24.11
N ARG A 253 71.00 -25.61 25.34
CA ARG A 253 69.88 -26.26 26.03
C ARG A 253 68.73 -25.29 26.28
N ASP A 254 69.02 -24.08 26.75
CA ASP A 254 68.01 -23.05 27.00
C ASP A 254 67.31 -22.65 25.69
N ASP A 255 68.06 -22.47 24.61
CA ASP A 255 67.51 -22.22 23.27
C ASP A 255 66.58 -23.38 22.82
N MET A 256 66.97 -24.64 23.06
CA MET A 256 66.13 -25.80 22.74
C MET A 256 64.86 -25.88 23.58
N ALA A 257 64.93 -25.49 24.86
CA ALA A 257 63.75 -25.41 25.72
C ALA A 257 62.74 -24.38 25.19
N GLN A 258 63.22 -23.22 24.75
CA GLN A 258 62.39 -22.19 24.13
C GLN A 258 61.74 -22.68 22.83
N VAL A 259 62.48 -23.40 21.97
CA VAL A 259 61.92 -23.97 20.72
C VAL A 259 60.84 -25.02 21.03
N THR A 260 61.01 -25.83 22.07
CA THR A 260 59.99 -26.80 22.50
C THR A 260 58.70 -26.12 22.95
N GLU A 261 58.81 -25.06 23.77
CA GLU A 261 57.65 -24.28 24.23
C GLU A 261 56.91 -23.64 23.03
N GLN A 262 57.65 -23.02 22.11
CA GLN A 262 57.09 -22.43 20.89
C GLN A 262 56.42 -23.48 19.99
N SER A 263 56.99 -24.68 19.89
CA SER A 263 56.42 -25.77 19.09
C SER A 263 55.08 -26.24 19.66
N GLN A 264 54.95 -26.32 20.99
CA GLN A 264 53.69 -26.68 21.65
C GLN A 264 52.58 -25.64 21.44
N LEU A 265 52.93 -24.35 21.54
CA LEU A 265 51.99 -23.26 21.25
C LEU A 265 51.50 -23.32 19.80
N LEU A 266 52.43 -23.51 18.86
CA LEU A 266 52.08 -23.60 17.44
C LEU A 266 51.22 -24.83 17.12
N GLU A 267 51.45 -25.96 17.80
CA GLU A 267 50.59 -27.15 17.67
C GLU A 267 49.15 -26.86 18.11
N GLN A 268 48.97 -26.14 19.22
CA GLN A 268 47.64 -25.72 19.70
C GLN A 268 46.95 -24.77 18.71
N GLU A 269 47.67 -23.76 18.22
CA GLU A 269 47.15 -22.82 17.23
C GLU A 269 46.69 -23.52 15.95
N LEU A 270 47.50 -24.46 15.42
CA LEU A 270 47.13 -25.27 14.25
C LEU A 270 45.87 -26.11 14.50
N GLY A 271 45.73 -26.66 15.71
CA GLY A 271 44.53 -27.38 16.13
C GLY A 271 43.29 -26.51 16.12
N ASP A 272 43.38 -25.28 16.61
CA ASP A 272 42.26 -24.34 16.62
C ASP A 272 41.90 -23.83 15.23
N VAL A 273 42.89 -23.55 14.37
CA VAL A 273 42.63 -23.21 12.96
C VAL A 273 41.96 -24.37 12.21
N THR A 274 42.35 -25.61 12.51
CA THR A 274 41.70 -26.79 11.92
C THR A 274 40.20 -26.86 12.26
N LYS A 275 39.83 -26.56 13.51
CA LYS A 275 38.41 -26.50 13.92
C LYS A 275 37.62 -25.44 13.14
N ILE A 276 38.23 -24.30 12.83
CA ILE A 276 37.60 -23.24 12.03
C ILE A 276 37.27 -23.75 10.62
N PHE A 277 38.18 -24.47 9.97
CA PHE A 277 37.92 -25.02 8.64
C PHE A 277 36.86 -26.13 8.63
N LEU A 278 36.77 -26.93 9.69
CA LEU A 278 35.67 -27.88 9.86
C LEU A 278 34.32 -27.15 9.99
N GLN A 279 34.28 -26.04 10.75
CA GLN A 279 33.09 -25.21 10.85
C GLN A 279 32.69 -24.59 9.51
N ILE A 280 33.65 -24.05 8.74
CA ILE A 280 33.40 -23.52 7.39
C ILE A 280 32.75 -24.59 6.49
N THR A 281 33.27 -25.82 6.53
CA THR A 281 32.71 -26.92 5.74
C THR A 281 31.27 -27.24 6.16
N GLN A 282 30.96 -27.16 7.45
CA GLN A 282 29.60 -27.35 7.94
C GLN A 282 28.67 -26.20 7.55
N ASP A 283 29.13 -24.96 7.63
CA ASP A 283 28.37 -23.78 7.23
C ASP A 283 28.05 -23.81 5.73
N VAL A 284 29.00 -24.26 4.91
CA VAL A 284 28.76 -24.50 3.48
C VAL A 284 27.66 -25.53 3.27
N ARG A 285 27.67 -26.67 3.97
CA ARG A 285 26.58 -27.66 3.85
C ARG A 285 25.22 -27.09 4.23
N ASN A 286 25.15 -26.35 5.32
CA ASN A 286 23.91 -25.72 5.79
C ASN A 286 23.37 -24.73 4.73
N ALA A 287 24.24 -23.88 4.20
CA ALA A 287 23.86 -22.94 3.15
C ALA A 287 23.42 -23.66 1.86
N SER A 288 23.96 -24.83 1.53
CA SER A 288 23.53 -25.60 0.34
C SER A 288 22.11 -26.12 0.51
N THR A 289 21.75 -26.55 1.72
CA THR A 289 20.36 -26.91 2.04
C THR A 289 19.43 -25.71 1.86
N SER A 290 19.80 -24.53 2.39
CA SER A 290 19.01 -23.31 2.20
C SER A 290 18.89 -22.91 0.73
N MET A 291 19.94 -23.07 -0.08
CA MET A 291 19.89 -22.79 -1.52
C MET A 291 18.90 -23.69 -2.27
N GLU A 292 18.77 -24.96 -1.88
CA GLU A 292 17.76 -25.85 -2.46
C GLU A 292 16.34 -25.44 -2.05
N GLU A 293 16.10 -25.02 -0.82
CA GLU A 293 14.80 -24.49 -0.37
C GLU A 293 14.39 -23.23 -1.15
N ILE A 294 15.35 -22.32 -1.37
CA ILE A 294 15.12 -21.10 -2.16
C ILE A 294 14.79 -21.47 -3.61
N LYS A 295 15.48 -22.47 -4.18
CA LYS A 295 15.22 -22.95 -5.54
C LYS A 295 13.81 -23.50 -5.69
N GLN A 296 13.35 -24.33 -4.75
CA GLN A 296 11.98 -24.85 -4.75
C GLN A 296 10.96 -23.72 -4.62
N SER A 297 11.22 -22.73 -3.76
CA SER A 297 10.37 -21.54 -3.64
C SER A 297 10.29 -20.74 -4.95
N SER A 298 11.42 -20.59 -5.65
CA SER A 298 11.49 -19.91 -6.94
C SER A 298 10.66 -20.61 -8.02
N LEU A 299 10.73 -21.95 -8.09
CA LEU A 299 9.86 -22.74 -8.98
C LEU A 299 8.38 -22.58 -8.61
N GLY A 300 8.06 -22.52 -7.32
CA GLY A 300 6.73 -22.18 -6.82
C GLY A 300 6.23 -20.85 -7.36
N PHE A 301 7.04 -19.78 -7.30
CA PHE A 301 6.68 -18.47 -7.83
C PHE A 301 6.41 -18.47 -9.33
N GLN A 302 7.19 -19.22 -10.12
CA GLN A 302 6.94 -19.35 -11.55
C GLN A 302 5.59 -20.01 -11.83
N SER A 303 5.27 -21.10 -11.11
CA SER A 303 3.97 -21.78 -11.25
C SER A 303 2.80 -20.87 -10.87
N THR A 304 2.90 -20.18 -9.74
CA THR A 304 1.87 -19.21 -9.30
C THR A 304 1.71 -18.07 -10.29
N SER A 305 2.81 -17.57 -10.88
CA SER A 305 2.75 -16.51 -11.89
C SER A 305 1.97 -16.93 -13.14
N LEU A 306 2.16 -18.18 -13.60
CA LEU A 306 1.37 -18.72 -14.71
C LEU A 306 -0.13 -18.81 -14.37
N GLN A 307 -0.46 -19.23 -13.15
CA GLN A 307 -1.86 -19.30 -12.69
C GLN A 307 -2.51 -17.91 -12.60
N ILE A 308 -1.77 -16.90 -12.12
CA ILE A 308 -2.25 -15.51 -12.08
C ILE A 308 -2.52 -15.00 -13.50
N ASN A 309 -1.60 -15.22 -14.45
CA ASN A 309 -1.80 -14.80 -15.84
C ASN A 309 -3.03 -15.46 -16.48
N SER A 310 -3.26 -16.76 -16.24
CA SER A 310 -4.49 -17.44 -16.68
C SER A 310 -5.74 -16.82 -16.07
N SER A 311 -5.69 -16.46 -14.78
CA SER A 311 -6.82 -15.83 -14.09
C SER A 311 -7.11 -14.42 -14.63
N ILE A 312 -6.07 -13.69 -15.04
CA ILE A 312 -6.20 -12.37 -15.68
C ILE A 312 -6.85 -12.48 -17.07
N ASP A 313 -6.54 -13.53 -17.83
CA ASP A 313 -7.21 -13.81 -19.10
C ASP A 313 -8.71 -14.07 -18.89
N ASP A 314 -9.07 -14.91 -17.91
CA ASP A 314 -10.46 -15.18 -17.54
C ASP A 314 -11.21 -13.92 -17.09
N ILE A 315 -10.55 -13.04 -16.33
CA ILE A 315 -11.09 -11.72 -15.93
C ILE A 315 -11.32 -10.86 -17.18
N SER A 316 -10.38 -10.82 -18.11
CA SER A 316 -10.48 -10.01 -19.33
C SER A 316 -11.68 -10.45 -20.19
N VAL A 317 -11.86 -11.75 -20.37
CA VAL A 317 -13.05 -12.31 -21.07
C VAL A 317 -14.35 -11.96 -20.33
N SER A 318 -14.34 -12.04 -19.01
CA SER A 318 -15.49 -11.70 -18.17
C SER A 318 -15.85 -10.21 -18.25
N LEU A 319 -14.86 -9.32 -18.24
CA LEU A 319 -15.04 -7.87 -18.39
C LEU A 319 -15.59 -7.51 -19.76
N ALA A 320 -15.09 -8.14 -20.84
CA ALA A 320 -15.61 -7.93 -22.19
C ALA A 320 -17.10 -8.33 -22.28
N THR A 321 -17.46 -9.47 -21.69
CA THR A 321 -18.85 -9.93 -21.61
C THR A 321 -19.72 -8.98 -20.79
N LEU A 322 -19.20 -8.50 -19.65
CA LEU A 322 -19.91 -7.57 -18.77
C LEU A 322 -20.13 -6.21 -19.45
N SER A 323 -19.14 -5.72 -20.19
CA SER A 323 -19.22 -4.49 -20.99
C SER A 323 -20.31 -4.60 -22.07
N GLN A 324 -20.37 -5.73 -22.77
CA GLN A 324 -21.42 -5.99 -23.76
C GLN A 324 -22.81 -6.01 -23.14
N ARG A 325 -23.00 -6.73 -22.02
CA ARG A 325 -24.27 -6.77 -21.28
C ARG A 325 -24.68 -5.41 -20.73
N SER A 326 -23.71 -4.62 -20.28
CA SER A 326 -23.91 -3.26 -19.80
C SER A 326 -24.47 -2.35 -20.92
N LYS A 327 -23.94 -2.45 -22.14
CA LYS A 327 -24.47 -1.74 -23.33
C LYS A 327 -25.91 -2.15 -23.66
N GLU A 328 -26.19 -3.46 -23.66
CA GLU A 328 -27.54 -3.98 -23.90
C GLU A 328 -28.54 -3.49 -22.85
N LEU A 329 -28.14 -3.48 -21.57
CA LEU A 329 -28.96 -3.00 -20.47
C LEU A 329 -29.23 -1.48 -20.57
N SER A 330 -28.22 -0.69 -20.96
CA SER A 330 -28.40 0.74 -21.25
C SER A 330 -29.43 0.97 -22.35
N HIS A 331 -29.33 0.22 -23.46
CA HIS A 331 -30.27 0.32 -24.56
C HIS A 331 -31.71 -0.05 -24.14
N GLN A 332 -31.87 -1.14 -23.39
CA GLN A 332 -33.18 -1.55 -22.87
C GLN A 332 -33.78 -0.51 -21.91
N ALA A 333 -32.97 0.05 -21.01
CA ALA A 333 -33.41 1.13 -20.13
C ALA A 333 -33.87 2.34 -20.95
N GLY A 334 -33.07 2.78 -21.93
CA GLY A 334 -33.45 3.86 -22.85
C GLY A 334 -34.79 3.61 -23.56
N GLY A 335 -35.02 2.38 -24.03
CA GLY A 335 -36.29 1.96 -24.62
C GLY A 335 -37.48 2.02 -23.65
N LEU A 336 -37.30 1.62 -22.39
CA LEU A 336 -38.33 1.73 -21.35
C LEU A 336 -38.66 3.19 -21.03
N SER A 337 -37.66 4.08 -20.99
CA SER A 337 -37.88 5.52 -20.78
C SER A 337 -38.70 6.12 -21.93
N GLN A 338 -38.32 5.85 -23.18
CA GLN A 338 -39.06 6.32 -24.35
C GLN A 338 -40.48 5.73 -24.43
N GLY A 339 -40.65 4.47 -24.03
CA GLY A 339 -41.96 3.85 -23.91
C GLY A 339 -42.85 4.57 -22.89
N ALA A 340 -42.30 4.96 -21.74
CA ALA A 340 -43.04 5.75 -20.75
C ALA A 340 -43.41 7.15 -21.27
N GLU A 341 -42.47 7.83 -21.94
CA GLU A 341 -42.71 9.12 -22.63
C GLU A 341 -43.90 9.02 -23.60
N SER A 342 -43.91 7.98 -24.45
CA SER A 342 -44.97 7.73 -25.42
C SER A 342 -46.32 7.44 -24.75
N VAL A 343 -46.34 6.70 -23.65
CA VAL A 343 -47.56 6.46 -22.87
C VAL A 343 -48.11 7.76 -22.29
N PHE A 344 -47.27 8.64 -21.73
CA PHE A 344 -47.72 9.93 -21.23
C PHE A 344 -48.36 10.77 -22.34
N LEU A 345 -47.71 10.84 -23.50
CA LEU A 345 -48.22 11.59 -24.64
C LEU A 345 -49.53 11.00 -25.20
N THR A 346 -49.65 9.67 -25.27
CA THR A 346 -50.87 9.00 -25.76
C THR A 346 -52.07 9.21 -24.84
N LEU A 347 -51.82 9.39 -23.54
CA LEU A 347 -52.86 9.72 -22.57
C LEU A 347 -53.26 11.21 -22.61
N ASP A 348 -52.57 12.05 -23.40
CA ASP A 348 -52.95 13.43 -23.60
C ASP A 348 -54.32 13.53 -24.27
N GLY A 349 -55.18 14.40 -23.75
CA GLY A 349 -56.55 14.56 -24.22
C GLY A 349 -57.57 13.56 -23.63
N ILE A 350 -57.13 12.52 -22.90
CA ILE A 350 -58.04 11.70 -22.09
C ILE A 350 -58.15 12.34 -20.70
N PRO A 351 -59.33 12.77 -20.23
CA PRO A 351 -59.46 13.32 -18.89
C PRO A 351 -59.14 12.25 -17.83
N HIS A 352 -58.04 12.45 -17.10
CA HIS A 352 -57.61 11.59 -16.00
C HIS A 352 -56.88 12.39 -14.93
N ASP A 353 -56.72 11.79 -13.76
CA ASP A 353 -55.99 12.37 -12.64
C ASP A 353 -54.54 11.86 -12.67
N SER A 354 -53.70 12.48 -13.50
CA SER A 354 -52.26 12.18 -13.52
C SER A 354 -51.53 12.95 -12.44
N PHE A 355 -50.44 12.36 -11.92
CA PHE A 355 -49.57 13.00 -10.92
C PHE A 355 -48.98 14.34 -11.38
N PHE A 356 -48.89 14.56 -12.70
CA PHE A 356 -48.33 15.77 -13.31
C PHE A 356 -49.40 16.70 -13.91
N LYS A 357 -50.69 16.46 -13.67
CA LYS A 357 -51.79 17.22 -14.27
C LYS A 357 -51.70 18.72 -13.97
N ASP A 358 -51.47 19.08 -12.71
CA ASP A 358 -51.37 20.48 -12.29
C ASP A 358 -50.10 21.12 -12.87
N THR A 359 -48.99 20.39 -12.87
CA THR A 359 -47.73 20.81 -13.48
C THR A 359 -47.87 21.04 -15.00
N LEU A 360 -48.62 20.18 -15.69
CA LEU A 360 -48.92 20.34 -17.12
C LEU A 360 -49.79 21.55 -17.40
N ALA A 361 -50.78 21.82 -16.55
CA ALA A 361 -51.61 23.02 -16.68
C ALA A 361 -50.79 24.29 -16.49
N GLU A 362 -49.95 24.34 -15.45
CA GLU A 362 -49.02 25.45 -15.20
C GLU A 362 -48.05 25.65 -16.38
N GLY A 363 -47.47 24.57 -16.90
CA GLY A 363 -46.54 24.62 -18.03
C GLY A 363 -47.20 25.10 -19.33
N ARG A 364 -48.42 24.64 -19.64
CA ARG A 364 -49.19 25.13 -20.79
C ARG A 364 -49.54 26.61 -20.66
N GLN A 365 -49.98 27.03 -19.48
CA GLN A 365 -50.28 28.43 -19.20
C GLN A 365 -49.04 29.30 -19.35
N ALA A 366 -47.91 28.90 -18.76
CA ALA A 366 -46.66 29.65 -18.84
C ALA A 366 -46.12 29.71 -20.28
N ALA A 367 -46.17 28.61 -21.04
CA ALA A 367 -45.74 28.59 -22.44
C ALA A 367 -46.58 29.55 -23.30
N ASP A 368 -47.92 29.56 -23.13
CA ASP A 368 -48.83 30.48 -23.81
C ASP A 368 -48.58 31.95 -23.40
N GLN A 369 -48.40 32.22 -22.11
CA GLN A 369 -48.09 33.55 -21.60
C GLN A 369 -46.77 34.09 -22.16
N ILE A 370 -45.72 33.25 -22.20
CA ILE A 370 -44.42 33.64 -22.77
C ILE A 370 -44.52 33.84 -24.27
N GLY A 371 -45.24 32.97 -24.99
CA GLY A 371 -45.50 33.16 -26.42
C GLY A 371 -46.16 34.50 -26.71
N LYS A 372 -47.24 34.83 -26.00
CA LYS A 372 -47.94 36.13 -26.11
C LYS A 372 -47.07 37.33 -25.69
N LEU A 373 -46.24 37.17 -24.66
CA LEU A 373 -45.30 38.19 -24.22
C LEU A 373 -44.28 38.50 -25.32
N PHE A 374 -43.72 37.46 -25.95
CA PHE A 374 -42.78 37.60 -27.06
C PHE A 374 -43.43 38.22 -28.29
N GLU A 375 -44.66 37.81 -28.63
CA GLU A 375 -45.44 38.46 -29.69
C GLU A 375 -45.67 39.95 -29.40
N SER A 376 -45.97 40.29 -28.14
CA SER A 376 -46.16 41.67 -27.71
C SER A 376 -44.88 42.51 -27.84
N TRP A 377 -43.70 41.93 -27.57
CA TRP A 377 -42.42 42.62 -27.79
C TRP A 377 -42.16 42.92 -29.26
N ILE A 378 -42.49 41.98 -30.14
CA ILE A 378 -42.37 42.16 -31.59
C ILE A 378 -43.33 43.25 -32.06
N ASP A 379 -44.60 43.19 -31.64
CA ASP A 379 -45.62 44.16 -32.02
C ASP A 379 -45.31 45.58 -31.50
N GLN A 380 -44.60 45.69 -30.37
CA GLN A 380 -44.13 46.96 -29.79
C GLN A 380 -42.76 47.41 -30.34
N GLY A 381 -42.13 46.65 -31.23
CA GLY A 381 -40.81 46.97 -31.77
C GLY A 381 -39.65 46.88 -30.77
N LYS A 382 -39.82 46.17 -29.65
CA LYS A 382 -38.76 45.95 -28.64
C LYS A 382 -37.68 44.97 -29.12
N ILE A 383 -38.06 44.03 -29.98
CA ILE A 383 -37.15 43.07 -30.63
C ILE A 383 -37.73 42.68 -32.00
N SER A 384 -36.88 42.43 -32.99
CA SER A 384 -37.33 41.90 -34.28
C SER A 384 -37.62 40.40 -34.19
N LEU A 385 -38.48 39.89 -35.09
CA LEU A 385 -38.74 38.45 -35.18
C LEU A 385 -37.45 37.66 -35.42
N ASP A 386 -36.56 38.13 -36.30
CA ASP A 386 -35.31 37.45 -36.60
C ASP A 386 -34.36 37.42 -35.40
N ALA A 387 -34.26 38.51 -34.64
CA ALA A 387 -33.40 38.58 -33.44
C ALA A 387 -33.90 37.68 -32.29
N LEU A 388 -35.22 37.49 -32.18
CA LEU A 388 -35.79 36.57 -31.18
C LEU A 388 -35.52 35.10 -31.51
N PHE A 389 -35.46 34.76 -32.80
CA PHE A 389 -35.22 33.41 -33.30
C PHE A 389 -33.75 33.12 -33.65
N ASP A 390 -32.86 34.10 -33.49
CA ASP A 390 -31.44 33.95 -33.70
C ASP A 390 -30.83 32.97 -32.68
N GLN A 391 -30.10 31.99 -33.20
CA GLN A 391 -29.39 30.96 -32.42
C GLN A 391 -27.88 31.19 -32.43
N THR A 392 -27.45 32.43 -32.68
CA THR A 392 -26.06 32.84 -32.58
C THR A 392 -25.74 33.20 -31.14
N TYR A 393 -25.05 32.30 -30.44
CA TYR A 393 -24.68 32.45 -29.04
C TYR A 393 -23.30 33.11 -28.90
N THR A 394 -23.23 34.28 -28.28
CA THR A 394 -21.94 34.95 -28.02
C THR A 394 -21.40 34.53 -26.66
N PRO A 395 -20.23 33.86 -26.55
CA PRO A 395 -19.69 33.46 -25.26
C PRO A 395 -19.40 34.66 -24.35
N ILE A 396 -19.77 34.55 -23.08
CA ILE A 396 -19.46 35.56 -22.07
C ILE A 396 -18.07 35.26 -21.50
N SER A 397 -17.15 36.21 -21.65
CA SER A 397 -15.77 36.07 -21.18
C SER A 397 -15.69 35.81 -19.67
N ASN A 398 -14.66 35.07 -19.23
CA ASN A 398 -14.37 34.77 -17.82
C ASN A 398 -15.50 34.03 -17.08
N THR A 399 -16.21 33.13 -17.76
CA THR A 399 -17.22 32.27 -17.14
C THR A 399 -16.83 30.79 -17.24
N ASN A 400 -16.96 30.06 -16.13
CA ASN A 400 -16.76 28.61 -16.07
C ASN A 400 -17.75 27.99 -15.07
N PRO A 401 -18.78 27.21 -15.49
CA PRO A 401 -19.06 26.75 -16.86
C PRO A 401 -19.33 27.89 -17.86
N THR A 402 -19.06 27.63 -19.15
CA THR A 402 -19.27 28.60 -20.23
C THR A 402 -20.70 29.12 -20.26
N LYS A 403 -20.83 30.44 -20.28
CA LYS A 403 -22.10 31.15 -20.46
C LYS A 403 -22.13 31.85 -21.81
N TYR A 404 -23.33 32.13 -22.29
CA TYR A 404 -23.58 32.74 -23.59
C TYR A 404 -24.52 33.93 -23.45
N SER A 405 -24.56 34.77 -24.48
CA SER A 405 -25.54 35.84 -24.59
C SER A 405 -26.21 35.87 -25.96
N THR A 406 -27.46 36.31 -25.97
CA THR A 406 -28.33 36.49 -27.14
C THR A 406 -29.04 37.85 -27.09
N ALA A 407 -29.61 38.27 -28.22
CA ALA A 407 -30.29 39.57 -28.34
C ALA A 407 -31.52 39.74 -27.43
N TYR A 408 -32.14 38.64 -26.99
CA TYR A 408 -33.35 38.66 -26.16
C TYR A 408 -33.06 38.58 -24.65
N ASP A 409 -31.81 38.38 -24.23
CA ASP A 409 -31.44 38.15 -22.82
C ASP A 409 -31.92 39.22 -21.86
N GLN A 410 -31.73 40.50 -22.21
CA GLN A 410 -32.11 41.61 -21.34
C GLN A 410 -33.63 41.65 -21.13
N LEU A 411 -34.41 41.38 -22.18
CA LEU A 411 -35.86 41.32 -22.10
C LEU A 411 -36.30 40.09 -21.30
N THR A 412 -35.69 38.92 -21.53
CA THR A 412 -36.06 37.73 -20.79
C THR A 412 -35.72 37.85 -19.30
N ASP A 413 -34.58 38.46 -18.95
CA ASP A 413 -34.17 38.68 -17.55
C ASP A 413 -35.10 39.63 -16.82
N GLN A 414 -35.67 40.60 -17.54
CA GLN A 414 -36.62 41.55 -16.97
C GLN A 414 -38.00 40.95 -16.74
N PHE A 415 -38.52 40.12 -17.66
CA PHE A 415 -39.95 39.78 -17.69
C PHE A 415 -40.27 38.30 -17.46
N LEU A 416 -39.39 37.36 -17.80
CA LEU A 416 -39.68 35.93 -17.56
C LEU A 416 -39.81 35.57 -16.07
N PRO A 417 -39.09 36.21 -15.11
CA PRO A 417 -39.27 35.91 -13.69
C PRO A 417 -40.71 36.09 -13.19
N ASP A 418 -41.47 37.02 -13.76
CA ASP A 418 -42.87 37.27 -13.38
C ASP A 418 -43.80 36.10 -13.74
N ILE A 419 -43.39 35.26 -14.69
CA ILE A 419 -44.11 34.03 -15.08
C ILE A 419 -43.52 32.82 -14.37
N GLN A 420 -42.18 32.74 -14.27
CA GLN A 420 -41.45 31.58 -13.76
C GLN A 420 -41.50 31.43 -12.24
N GLU A 421 -41.26 32.51 -11.49
CA GLU A 421 -41.13 32.45 -10.03
C GLU A 421 -42.44 32.08 -9.32
N PRO A 422 -43.62 32.62 -9.72
CA PRO A 422 -44.87 32.28 -9.05
C PRO A 422 -45.21 30.79 -9.10
N ILE A 423 -44.72 30.04 -10.09
CA ILE A 423 -44.92 28.59 -10.19
C ILE A 423 -44.23 27.87 -9.02
N LEU A 424 -42.98 28.23 -8.70
CA LEU A 424 -42.23 27.64 -7.59
C LEU A 424 -42.83 28.03 -6.22
N GLU A 425 -43.40 29.23 -6.12
CA GLU A 425 -44.08 29.70 -4.91
C GLU A 425 -45.39 28.93 -4.65
N ARG A 426 -46.17 28.64 -5.71
CA ARG A 426 -47.40 27.84 -5.63
C ARG A 426 -47.11 26.35 -5.38
N HIS A 427 -46.04 25.82 -5.95
CA HIS A 427 -45.76 24.38 -5.99
C HIS A 427 -44.38 24.05 -5.42
N ARG A 428 -44.30 23.77 -4.12
CA ARG A 428 -43.03 23.50 -3.42
C ARG A 428 -42.23 22.28 -3.92
N HIS A 429 -42.88 21.37 -4.65
CA HIS A 429 -42.26 20.16 -5.21
C HIS A 429 -41.56 20.43 -6.56
N ILE A 430 -41.86 21.56 -7.20
CA ILE A 430 -41.18 22.02 -8.41
C ILE A 430 -39.82 22.61 -8.02
N LEU A 431 -38.76 22.07 -8.62
CA LEU A 431 -37.39 22.51 -8.39
C LEU A 431 -37.04 23.72 -9.26
N TYR A 432 -37.46 23.68 -10.52
CA TYR A 432 -37.26 24.76 -11.49
C TYR A 432 -38.40 24.82 -12.52
N ALA A 433 -38.62 26.01 -13.05
CA ALA A 433 -39.56 26.28 -14.14
C ALA A 433 -38.97 27.39 -15.03
N GLY A 434 -38.86 27.16 -16.34
CA GLY A 434 -38.33 28.18 -17.23
C GLY A 434 -38.27 27.85 -18.70
N ALA A 435 -38.13 28.91 -19.49
CA ALA A 435 -38.07 28.82 -20.93
C ALA A 435 -36.65 28.54 -21.41
N VAL A 436 -36.54 27.60 -22.35
CA VAL A 436 -35.33 27.35 -23.13
C VAL A 436 -35.65 27.49 -24.61
N ASP A 437 -34.69 27.89 -25.42
CA ASP A 437 -34.84 27.87 -26.87
C ASP A 437 -34.68 26.45 -27.45
N ARG A 438 -34.82 26.32 -28.77
CA ARG A 438 -34.67 25.04 -29.51
C ARG A 438 -33.30 24.36 -29.43
N LYS A 439 -32.26 25.02 -28.93
CA LYS A 439 -30.94 24.40 -28.68
C LYS A 439 -30.72 24.11 -27.19
N GLY A 440 -31.72 24.34 -26.35
CA GLY A 440 -31.62 24.17 -24.91
C GLY A 440 -30.89 25.32 -24.22
N TYR A 441 -30.74 26.48 -24.88
CA TYR A 441 -30.23 27.68 -24.22
C TYR A 441 -31.25 28.21 -23.23
N PHE A 442 -30.82 28.43 -22.00
CA PHE A 442 -31.66 28.87 -20.89
C PHE A 442 -31.39 30.34 -20.58
N PRO A 443 -32.03 31.29 -21.30
CA PRO A 443 -31.73 32.71 -21.18
C PRO A 443 -31.92 33.21 -19.75
N THR A 444 -33.05 32.91 -19.12
CA THR A 444 -33.35 33.39 -17.76
C THR A 444 -33.84 32.24 -16.92
N HIS A 445 -33.10 31.92 -15.86
CA HIS A 445 -33.45 30.84 -14.94
C HIS A 445 -34.10 31.40 -13.66
N ASN A 446 -34.77 30.55 -12.89
CA ASN A 446 -35.30 30.93 -11.58
C ASN A 446 -34.24 31.57 -10.67
N ARG A 447 -34.66 32.52 -9.81
CA ARG A 447 -33.78 33.33 -8.92
C ARG A 447 -32.85 32.52 -8.03
N ARG A 448 -33.26 31.31 -7.66
CA ARG A 448 -32.43 30.39 -6.85
C ARG A 448 -31.21 29.84 -7.61
N TYR A 449 -31.25 29.88 -8.96
CA TYR A 449 -30.20 29.42 -9.86
C TYR A 449 -29.57 30.56 -10.69
N THR A 450 -29.68 31.80 -10.22
CA THR A 450 -29.05 32.98 -10.82
C THR A 450 -28.17 33.73 -9.82
N LYS A 451 -27.57 33.01 -8.87
CA LYS A 451 -26.68 33.61 -7.86
C LYS A 451 -25.44 34.21 -8.52
N PRO A 452 -24.88 35.33 -8.00
CA PRO A 452 -23.64 35.90 -8.54
C PRO A 452 -22.53 34.85 -8.68
N LEU A 453 -21.77 34.92 -9.77
CA LEU A 453 -20.64 34.00 -10.01
C LEU A 453 -19.55 34.21 -8.97
N THR A 454 -18.97 33.11 -8.51
CA THR A 454 -17.95 33.09 -7.46
C THR A 454 -16.54 32.82 -8.02
N GLY A 455 -16.44 32.28 -9.23
CA GLY A 455 -15.17 31.85 -9.84
C GLY A 455 -14.78 30.41 -9.47
N ASP A 456 -15.55 29.77 -8.58
CA ASP A 456 -15.41 28.37 -8.19
C ASP A 456 -16.37 27.52 -9.03
N TYR A 457 -15.81 26.63 -9.85
CA TYR A 457 -16.56 25.83 -10.83
C TYR A 457 -17.68 25.03 -10.17
N ASP A 458 -17.40 24.34 -9.05
CA ASP A 458 -18.37 23.43 -8.42
C ASP A 458 -19.54 24.20 -7.81
N LYS A 459 -19.27 25.38 -7.24
CA LYS A 459 -20.31 26.27 -6.71
C LYS A 459 -21.14 26.91 -7.80
N ASP A 460 -20.49 27.39 -8.86
CA ASP A 460 -21.14 28.09 -9.97
C ASP A 460 -21.98 27.13 -10.83
N LEU A 461 -21.52 25.88 -11.01
CA LEU A 461 -22.24 24.82 -11.73
C LEU A 461 -23.63 24.53 -11.14
N VAL A 462 -23.76 24.61 -9.81
CA VAL A 462 -25.00 24.32 -9.07
C VAL A 462 -25.87 25.57 -8.90
N ASN A 463 -25.27 26.70 -8.52
CA ASN A 463 -26.01 27.89 -8.07
C ASN A 463 -26.25 28.94 -9.17
N ASN A 464 -25.58 28.84 -10.33
CA ASN A 464 -25.78 29.74 -11.47
C ASN A 464 -25.96 28.98 -12.79
N ARG A 465 -27.22 28.67 -13.11
CA ARG A 465 -27.64 27.87 -14.27
C ARG A 465 -28.24 28.66 -15.43
N THR A 466 -28.38 29.98 -15.31
CA THR A 466 -28.80 30.87 -16.41
C THR A 466 -27.69 31.06 -17.45
N LYS A 467 -28.08 31.49 -18.66
CA LYS A 467 -27.19 31.80 -19.78
C LYS A 467 -26.36 30.59 -20.23
N ARG A 468 -26.86 29.37 -20.02
CA ARG A 468 -26.18 28.10 -20.35
C ARG A 468 -26.97 27.36 -21.39
N ILE A 469 -26.26 26.59 -22.20
CA ILE A 469 -26.84 25.62 -23.14
C ILE A 469 -26.80 24.25 -22.47
N PHE A 470 -27.95 23.60 -22.35
CA PHE A 470 -28.08 22.24 -21.83
C PHE A 470 -28.14 21.25 -23.00
N SER A 471 -26.97 20.78 -23.44
CA SER A 471 -26.83 19.89 -24.61
C SER A 471 -26.89 18.39 -24.26
N ASP A 472 -27.24 18.04 -23.02
CA ASP A 472 -27.45 16.66 -22.61
C ASP A 472 -28.71 16.06 -23.30
N PRO A 473 -28.89 14.72 -23.30
CA PRO A 473 -30.02 14.07 -23.97
C PRO A 473 -31.40 14.55 -23.49
N THR A 474 -31.53 15.00 -22.24
CA THR A 474 -32.76 15.59 -21.73
C THR A 474 -32.88 17.05 -22.17
N GLY A 475 -31.88 17.87 -21.86
CA GLY A 475 -31.91 19.32 -22.14
C GLY A 475 -32.09 19.68 -23.62
N SER A 476 -31.46 18.92 -24.52
CA SER A 476 -31.53 19.17 -25.96
C SER A 476 -32.91 18.90 -26.57
N ARG A 477 -33.68 17.97 -25.99
CA ARG A 477 -35.01 17.60 -26.48
C ARG A 477 -36.10 18.54 -25.98
N CYS A 478 -35.98 19.03 -24.74
CA CYS A 478 -36.97 19.88 -24.10
C CYS A 478 -37.34 21.16 -24.86
N GLY A 479 -36.39 21.76 -25.59
CA GLY A 479 -36.67 22.94 -26.41
C GLY A 479 -37.00 22.62 -27.87
N ALA A 480 -36.70 21.41 -28.34
CA ALA A 480 -36.71 21.06 -29.75
C ALA A 480 -37.96 20.27 -30.18
N HIS A 481 -38.60 19.53 -29.27
CA HIS A 481 -39.79 18.73 -29.56
C HIS A 481 -41.00 19.60 -29.94
N THR A 482 -41.91 19.07 -30.75
CA THR A 482 -43.14 19.77 -31.18
C THR A 482 -44.43 19.09 -30.70
N ASP A 483 -44.30 18.01 -29.93
CA ASP A 483 -45.42 17.32 -29.29
C ASP A 483 -46.16 18.23 -28.29
N SER A 484 -47.40 17.89 -27.93
CA SER A 484 -48.22 18.71 -27.03
C SER A 484 -47.58 18.93 -25.65
N PHE A 485 -46.80 17.96 -25.20
CA PHE A 485 -45.79 18.08 -24.15
C PHE A 485 -44.80 16.91 -24.26
N LEU A 486 -43.69 16.99 -23.55
CA LEU A 486 -42.72 15.91 -23.39
C LEU A 486 -42.39 15.74 -21.91
N MET A 487 -42.58 14.54 -21.38
CA MET A 487 -42.30 14.19 -19.97
C MET A 487 -41.12 13.22 -19.90
N GLN A 488 -39.93 13.74 -19.60
CA GLN A 488 -38.72 12.93 -19.47
C GLN A 488 -38.44 12.60 -18.00
N THR A 489 -37.88 11.42 -17.75
CA THR A 489 -37.42 11.05 -16.40
C THR A 489 -35.95 10.72 -16.45
N TYR A 490 -35.15 11.36 -15.61
CA TYR A 490 -33.71 11.13 -15.58
C TYR A 490 -33.16 11.24 -14.17
N LYS A 491 -32.01 10.61 -13.95
CA LYS A 491 -31.28 10.68 -12.70
C LYS A 491 -30.15 11.70 -12.84
N ARG A 492 -30.09 12.66 -11.92
CA ARG A 492 -29.01 13.66 -11.88
C ARG A 492 -27.72 13.03 -11.35
N ASP A 493 -26.61 13.70 -11.59
CA ASP A 493 -25.31 13.38 -10.98
C ASP A 493 -25.36 13.36 -9.44
N THR A 494 -26.34 14.06 -8.84
CA THR A 494 -26.59 14.08 -7.39
C THR A 494 -27.30 12.82 -6.88
N GLY A 495 -27.76 11.93 -7.77
CA GLY A 495 -28.54 10.74 -7.45
C GLY A 495 -30.05 10.96 -7.38
N ASP A 496 -30.53 12.21 -7.50
CA ASP A 496 -31.96 12.51 -7.50
C ASP A 496 -32.61 12.14 -8.83
N ILE A 497 -33.79 11.52 -8.77
CA ILE A 497 -34.61 11.22 -9.95
C ILE A 497 -35.63 12.34 -10.14
N LEU A 498 -35.60 12.96 -11.31
CA LEU A 498 -36.49 14.06 -11.66
C LEU A 498 -37.36 13.70 -12.85
N HIS A 499 -38.59 14.20 -12.79
CA HIS A 499 -39.42 14.40 -13.96
C HIS A 499 -39.16 15.79 -14.53
N ASP A 500 -39.00 15.88 -15.86
CA ASP A 500 -38.82 17.11 -16.62
C ASP A 500 -39.91 17.18 -17.67
N LEU A 501 -40.85 18.08 -17.41
CA LEU A 501 -41.99 18.34 -18.28
C LEU A 501 -41.70 19.55 -19.14
N SER A 502 -41.77 19.39 -20.46
CA SER A 502 -41.56 20.47 -21.43
C SER A 502 -42.77 20.68 -22.32
N ILE A 503 -43.11 21.94 -22.56
CA ILE A 503 -44.23 22.38 -23.40
C ILE A 503 -43.70 23.34 -24.46
N PRO A 504 -43.97 23.14 -25.76
CA PRO A 504 -43.47 24.05 -26.79
C PRO A 504 -44.06 25.47 -26.68
N ILE A 505 -43.21 26.46 -26.89
CA ILE A 505 -43.53 27.89 -26.95
C ILE A 505 -43.57 28.30 -28.42
N TYR A 506 -44.72 28.78 -28.86
CA TYR A 506 -44.92 29.30 -30.20
C TYR A 506 -45.06 30.83 -30.17
N VAL A 507 -44.44 31.49 -31.15
CA VAL A 507 -44.49 32.95 -31.34
C VAL A 507 -44.84 33.22 -32.81
N LYS A 508 -45.96 33.90 -33.07
CA LYS A 508 -46.52 34.11 -34.41
C LYS A 508 -46.60 32.80 -35.23
N GLY A 509 -46.96 31.70 -34.57
CA GLY A 509 -47.05 30.35 -35.17
C GLY A 509 -45.71 29.64 -35.44
N LYS A 510 -44.57 30.24 -35.11
CA LYS A 510 -43.24 29.61 -35.22
C LYS A 510 -42.78 29.06 -33.87
N HIS A 511 -42.21 27.86 -33.86
CA HIS A 511 -41.67 27.22 -32.66
C HIS A 511 -40.36 27.90 -32.23
N TRP A 512 -40.38 28.57 -31.08
CA TRP A 512 -39.21 29.27 -30.54
C TRP A 512 -38.35 28.37 -29.65
N GLY A 513 -39.00 27.56 -28.80
CA GLY A 513 -38.37 26.73 -27.79
C GLY A 513 -39.40 26.06 -26.89
N GLY A 514 -39.03 25.66 -25.68
CA GLY A 514 -39.91 24.98 -24.74
C GLY A 514 -39.89 25.58 -23.33
N PHE A 515 -41.04 25.55 -22.65
CA PHE A 515 -41.14 25.84 -21.23
C PHE A 515 -40.98 24.55 -20.42
N ARG A 516 -39.92 24.46 -19.63
CA ARG A 516 -39.52 23.29 -18.84
C ARG A 516 -39.92 23.44 -17.39
N ILE A 517 -40.37 22.36 -16.78
CA ILE A 517 -40.66 22.27 -15.35
C ILE A 517 -40.05 20.98 -14.82
N GLY A 518 -39.07 21.11 -13.93
CA GLY A 518 -38.45 19.98 -13.25
C GLY A 518 -38.99 19.80 -11.84
N PHE A 519 -39.40 18.57 -11.49
CA PHE A 519 -39.93 18.24 -10.17
C PHE A 519 -39.49 16.83 -9.73
N GLN A 520 -39.50 16.58 -8.42
CA GLN A 520 -39.06 15.30 -7.88
C GLN A 520 -40.04 14.19 -8.25
N ALA A 521 -39.53 13.03 -8.66
CA ALA A 521 -40.35 11.88 -9.05
C ALA A 521 -41.02 11.14 -7.87
N SER A 522 -40.64 11.49 -6.63
CA SER A 522 -41.18 10.92 -5.38
C SER A 522 -42.38 11.68 -4.82
N TYR A 523 -42.78 12.79 -5.46
CA TYR A 523 -43.96 13.58 -5.12
C TYR A 523 -45.14 13.16 -6.00
#